data_AF-A0A920HJH2-F1
#
_entry.id   AF-A0A920HJH2-F1
#
_cell.length_a   1.000
_cell.length_b   1.000
_cell.length_c   1.000
_cell.angle_alpha   90.00
_cell.angle_beta   90.00
_cell.angle_gamma   90.00
#
_symmetry.space_group_name_H-M   'P 1'
#
loop_
_entity.id
_entity.type
_entity.pdbx_description
1 polymer ?
#
loop_
_entity_poly.entity_id
_entity_poly.type
_entity_poly.pdbx_seq_one_letter_code
_entity_poly.pdbx_strand_id
1 'polypeptide(L)'
;MDLRVFNATSEEDSFDPGFNAIYETKSSIVEDGYILEFKVPFNSLPYPKETIKYGTLIYPEYIHSMELFIEIKANQYDRSDPCWVCQVTDKLIMNDIKFRGKTELLPFITSNISGKRENNENDPIKYGKLNGEVGIGFNYDFHRPHPLN
;
A
#
# COMPACT_ATOMS: atom_id res chain seq x y z
N MET A 1 4.86 -6.70 -0.16
CA MET A 1 5.68 -5.51 0.17
C MET A 1 4.92 -4.73 1.21
N ASP A 2 5.28 -4.88 2.48
CA ASP A 2 4.73 -4.01 3.52
C ASP A 2 5.63 -2.77 3.61
N LEU A 3 5.28 -1.79 2.78
CA LEU A 3 5.96 -0.51 2.66
C LEU A 3 5.90 0.32 3.95
N ARG A 4 5.09 -0.10 4.94
CA ARG A 4 4.88 0.56 6.23
C ARG A 4 5.94 0.19 7.26
N VAL A 5 6.76 -0.84 6.98
CA VAL A 5 7.71 -1.38 7.95
C VAL A 5 8.97 -0.52 8.02
N PHE A 6 9.32 -0.06 9.22
CA PHE A 6 10.59 0.62 9.50
C PHE A 6 11.33 -0.03 10.68
N ASN A 7 12.60 0.34 10.86
CA ASN A 7 13.42 -0.23 11.92
C ASN A 7 12.91 0.24 13.29
N ALA A 8 12.44 -0.70 14.10
CA ALA A 8 11.89 -0.44 15.43
C ALA A 8 12.31 -1.52 16.43
N THR A 9 12.22 -1.20 17.72
CA THR A 9 12.55 -2.12 18.82
C THR A 9 11.40 -3.06 19.21
N SER A 10 10.19 -2.84 18.69
CA SER A 10 9.01 -3.66 18.92
C SER A 10 8.21 -3.82 17.62
N GLU A 11 7.40 -4.88 17.51
CA GLU A 11 6.53 -5.07 16.33
C GLU A 11 5.45 -3.99 16.23
N GLU A 12 4.87 -3.53 17.35
CA GLU A 12 3.86 -2.46 17.33
C GLU A 12 4.42 -1.15 16.79
N ASP A 13 5.67 -0.85 17.11
CA ASP A 13 6.37 0.34 16.62
C ASP A 13 6.95 0.14 15.22
N SER A 14 6.91 -1.06 14.65
CA SER A 14 7.50 -1.35 13.34
C SER A 14 6.63 -0.90 12.18
N PHE A 15 5.39 -0.46 12.44
CA PHE A 15 4.43 -0.05 11.42
C PHE A 15 4.03 1.42 11.55
N ASP A 16 4.05 2.16 10.45
CA ASP A 16 3.47 3.51 10.39
C ASP A 16 1.98 3.38 9.98
N PRO A 17 1.02 3.61 10.91
CA PRO A 17 -0.41 3.52 10.59
C PRO A 17 -0.87 4.65 9.67
N GLY A 18 -0.12 5.75 9.58
CA GLY A 18 -0.35 6.86 8.66
C GLY A 18 0.28 6.66 7.28
N PHE A 19 0.97 5.54 7.07
CA PHE A 19 1.68 5.28 5.83
C PHE A 19 0.72 5.08 4.66
N ASN A 20 0.84 5.97 3.67
CA ASN A 20 0.11 5.90 2.41
C ASN A 20 1.11 5.79 1.25
N ALA A 21 1.29 4.60 0.66
CA ALA A 21 2.11 4.46 -0.55
C ALA A 21 1.30 4.75 -1.81
N ILE A 22 1.87 5.60 -2.66
CA ILE A 22 1.40 5.75 -4.04
C ILE A 22 2.13 4.71 -4.87
N TYR A 23 1.41 3.93 -5.65
CA TYR A 23 1.99 3.02 -6.63
C TYR A 23 1.02 2.91 -7.80
N GLU A 24 1.56 2.70 -8.99
CA GLU A 24 0.76 2.34 -10.16
C GLU A 24 0.88 0.84 -10.37
N THR A 25 -0.22 0.17 -10.68
CA THR A 25 -0.22 -1.24 -11.06
C THR A 25 -0.67 -1.44 -12.48
N LYS A 26 -0.11 -2.45 -13.12
CA LYS A 26 -0.63 -3.03 -14.36
C LYS A 26 -0.70 -4.54 -14.18
N SER A 27 -1.72 -5.15 -14.78
CA SER A 27 -1.86 -6.59 -14.77
C SER A 27 -2.30 -7.11 -16.13
N SER A 28 -1.94 -8.36 -16.42
CA SER A 28 -2.41 -9.10 -17.58
C SER A 28 -2.65 -10.55 -17.19
N ILE A 29 -3.76 -11.11 -17.64
CA ILE A 29 -4.00 -12.56 -17.61
C ILE A 29 -3.28 -13.15 -18.83
N VAL A 30 -2.54 -14.23 -18.61
CA VAL A 30 -1.82 -15.00 -19.64
C VAL A 30 -2.30 -16.45 -19.62
N GLU A 31 -1.84 -17.28 -20.54
CA GLU A 31 -2.34 -18.66 -20.71
C GLU A 31 -2.23 -19.51 -19.43
N ASP A 32 -1.17 -19.30 -18.65
CA ASP A 32 -0.79 -20.08 -17.48
C ASP A 32 -0.91 -19.30 -16.15
N GLY A 33 -1.50 -18.11 -16.16
CA GLY A 33 -1.69 -17.34 -14.92
C GLY A 33 -1.89 -15.83 -15.12
N TYR A 34 -1.22 -15.05 -14.28
CA TYR A 34 -1.31 -13.59 -14.29
C TYR A 34 0.06 -12.95 -14.07
N ILE A 35 0.28 -11.82 -14.72
CA ILE A 35 1.44 -10.95 -14.50
C ILE A 35 0.94 -9.70 -13.79
N LEU A 36 1.66 -9.29 -12.73
CA LEU A 36 1.38 -8.09 -11.96
C LEU A 36 2.65 -7.24 -11.86
N GLU A 37 2.58 -6.02 -12.37
CA GLU A 37 3.67 -5.06 -12.34
C GLU A 37 3.34 -3.90 -11.39
N PHE A 38 4.28 -3.57 -10.50
CA PHE A 38 4.19 -2.42 -9.60
C PHE A 38 5.22 -1.36 -9.99
N LYS A 39 4.77 -0.13 -10.19
CA LYS A 39 5.63 1.04 -10.32
C LYS A 39 5.53 1.85 -9.03
N VAL A 40 6.57 1.72 -8.19
CA VAL A 40 6.68 2.43 -6.91
C VAL A 40 7.58 3.66 -7.08
N PRO A 41 7.07 4.89 -6.94
CA PRO A 41 7.86 6.10 -6.96
C PRO A 41 8.60 6.27 -5.62
N PHE A 42 9.85 5.82 -5.56
CA PHE A 42 10.67 5.85 -4.33
C PHE A 42 10.89 7.25 -3.74
N ASN A 43 10.74 8.31 -4.53
CA ASN A 43 10.79 9.70 -4.05
C ASN A 43 9.56 10.13 -3.21
N SER A 44 8.48 9.36 -3.24
CA SER A 44 7.27 9.59 -2.43
C SER A 44 7.35 8.91 -1.06
N LEU A 45 8.37 8.09 -0.82
CA LEU A 45 8.54 7.33 0.39
C LEU A 45 9.39 8.14 1.40
N PRO A 46 8.97 8.25 2.67
CA PRO A 46 9.63 9.07 3.67
C PRO A 46 10.91 8.39 4.17
N TYR A 47 11.96 8.43 3.37
CA TYR A 47 13.27 7.87 3.72
C TYR A 47 14.31 8.97 4.02
N PRO A 48 15.32 8.67 4.86
CA PRO A 48 16.45 9.58 5.10
C PRO A 48 17.18 9.91 3.79
N LYS A 49 17.82 11.08 3.74
CA LYS A 49 18.47 11.67 2.55
C LYS A 49 19.69 10.89 2.02
N GLU A 50 20.01 9.75 2.59
CA GLU A 50 21.24 9.00 2.31
C GLU A 50 21.05 7.97 1.19
N THR A 51 22.13 7.31 0.77
CA THR A 51 22.09 6.18 -0.16
C THR A 51 21.18 5.09 0.37
N ILE A 52 20.06 4.85 -0.30
CA ILE A 52 19.10 3.82 0.11
C ILE A 52 19.50 2.51 -0.56
N LYS A 53 19.72 1.48 0.27
CA LYS A 53 19.93 0.10 -0.18
C LYS A 53 18.64 -0.67 0.07
N TYR A 54 17.96 -1.07 -0.99
CA TYR A 54 16.78 -1.91 -0.92
C TYR A 54 17.21 -3.36 -1.04
N GLY A 55 16.82 -4.20 -0.09
CA GLY A 55 16.81 -5.64 -0.32
C GLY A 55 15.76 -5.97 -1.38
N THR A 56 16.06 -6.77 -2.40
CA THR A 56 15.00 -7.29 -3.29
C THR A 56 14.11 -8.23 -2.47
N LEU A 57 12.96 -7.73 -2.02
CA LEU A 57 12.01 -8.47 -1.20
C LEU A 57 10.89 -9.02 -2.07
N ILE A 58 11.08 -10.22 -2.61
CA ILE A 58 9.99 -11.02 -3.17
C ILE A 58 9.25 -11.68 -2.01
N TYR A 59 7.97 -11.34 -1.86
CA TYR A 59 7.11 -11.93 -0.84
C TYR A 59 6.71 -13.33 -1.26
N PRO A 60 6.51 -14.23 -0.30
CA PRO A 60 5.87 -15.48 -0.58
C PRO A 60 4.45 -15.31 -1.05
N GLU A 61 4.18 -15.85 -2.22
CA GLU A 61 2.84 -16.25 -2.58
C GLU A 61 2.45 -17.41 -1.68
N TYR A 62 1.43 -17.17 -0.84
CA TYR A 62 0.81 -18.22 -0.05
C TYR A 62 -0.21 -18.92 -0.92
N ILE A 63 0.14 -20.09 -1.45
CA ILE A 63 -0.86 -20.98 -2.04
C ILE A 63 -1.58 -21.63 -0.86
N HIS A 64 -2.77 -21.13 -0.53
CA HIS A 64 -3.62 -21.74 0.47
C HIS A 64 -4.45 -22.85 -0.17
N SER A 65 -3.96 -24.08 -0.08
CA SER A 65 -4.85 -25.26 -0.11
C SER A 65 -5.13 -25.66 1.33
N MET A 66 -6.28 -26.30 1.59
CA MET A 66 -6.79 -26.58 2.94
C MET A 66 -5.82 -27.31 3.89
N GLU A 67 -4.68 -27.83 3.41
CA GLU A 67 -3.72 -28.63 4.17
C GLU A 67 -2.25 -28.21 4.01
N LEU A 68 -1.91 -27.24 3.14
CA LEU A 68 -0.51 -26.92 2.83
C LEU A 68 -0.25 -25.42 2.78
N PHE A 69 0.77 -24.99 3.53
CA PHE A 69 1.35 -23.64 3.45
C PHE A 69 2.68 -23.72 2.71
N ILE A 70 2.70 -23.18 1.48
CA ILE A 70 3.92 -22.99 0.71
C ILE A 70 4.31 -21.51 0.77
N GLU A 71 5.57 -21.24 1.07
CA GLU A 71 6.18 -19.91 1.10
C GLU A 71 7.31 -19.88 0.07
N ILE A 72 7.17 -19.09 -0.99
CA ILE A 72 8.16 -18.96 -2.08
C ILE A 72 8.97 -17.68 -1.88
N LYS A 73 10.28 -17.78 -1.69
CA LYS A 73 11.15 -16.59 -1.52
C LYS A 73 12.15 -16.49 -2.66
N ALA A 74 12.55 -15.27 -3.00
CA ALA A 74 13.65 -15.04 -3.94
C ALA A 74 15.02 -15.41 -3.36
N ASN A 75 15.20 -15.12 -2.07
CA ASN A 75 16.45 -15.36 -1.36
C ASN A 75 16.33 -16.60 -0.50
N GLN A 76 17.44 -17.30 -0.30
CA GLN A 76 17.55 -18.34 0.72
C GLN A 76 17.30 -17.71 2.10
N TYR A 77 16.61 -18.45 2.97
CA TYR A 77 16.25 -17.98 4.30
C TYR A 77 16.50 -19.06 5.34
N ASP A 78 17.40 -18.77 6.28
CA ASP A 78 17.63 -19.57 7.47
C ASP A 78 16.60 -19.18 8.54
N ARG A 79 15.71 -20.13 8.85
CA ARG A 79 14.65 -19.95 9.85
C ARG A 79 15.18 -19.93 11.28
N SER A 80 16.43 -20.33 11.51
CA SER A 80 17.06 -20.28 12.83
C SER A 80 17.67 -18.91 13.16
N ASP A 81 17.90 -18.06 12.15
CA ASP A 81 18.32 -16.67 12.33
C ASP A 81 17.07 -15.75 12.33
N PRO A 82 16.78 -15.07 13.45
CA PRO A 82 15.59 -14.24 13.58
C PRO A 82 15.66 -12.97 12.71
N CYS A 83 16.84 -12.54 12.24
CA CYS A 83 16.96 -11.34 11.42
C CYS A 83 16.76 -11.66 9.93
N TRP A 84 15.51 -11.72 9.47
CA TRP A 84 15.21 -11.96 8.04
C TRP A 84 15.82 -10.90 7.11
N VAL A 85 15.77 -9.61 7.48
CA VAL A 85 16.30 -8.52 6.66
C VAL A 85 17.82 -8.61 6.50
N CYS A 86 18.53 -9.12 7.51
CA CYS A 86 19.98 -9.30 7.47
C CYS A 86 20.41 -10.36 6.44
N GLN A 87 19.53 -11.32 6.15
CA GLN A 87 19.81 -12.45 5.27
C GLN A 87 19.55 -12.14 3.79
N VAL A 88 19.06 -10.94 3.45
CA VAL A 88 18.83 -10.53 2.07
C VAL A 88 20.17 -10.18 1.39
N THR A 89 20.53 -10.97 0.38
CA THR A 89 21.79 -10.80 -0.36
C THR A 89 21.71 -9.76 -1.47
N ASP A 90 20.58 -9.71 -2.18
CA ASP A 90 20.38 -8.79 -3.30
C ASP A 90 20.08 -7.38 -2.81
N LYS A 91 20.86 -6.40 -3.29
CA LYS A 91 20.72 -4.99 -2.91
C LYS A 91 20.55 -4.11 -4.14
N LEU A 92 19.42 -3.44 -4.24
CA LEU A 92 19.18 -2.33 -5.14
C LEU A 92 19.65 -1.05 -4.45
N ILE A 93 20.74 -0.45 -4.94
CA ILE A 93 21.28 0.79 -4.40
C ILE A 93 20.76 1.96 -5.23
N MET A 94 20.07 2.89 -4.60
CA MET A 94 19.61 4.12 -5.24
C MET A 94 20.24 5.34 -4.57
N ASN A 95 20.94 6.13 -5.39
CA ASN A 95 21.58 7.38 -4.98
C ASN A 95 20.70 8.56 -5.40
N ASP A 96 20.86 9.68 -4.70
CA ASP A 96 20.28 10.98 -5.06
C ASP A 96 18.75 11.04 -5.15
N ILE A 97 18.04 10.16 -4.43
CA ILE A 97 16.58 10.26 -4.29
C ILE A 97 16.25 11.46 -3.41
N LYS A 98 15.67 12.50 -4.02
CA LYS A 98 15.12 13.65 -3.29
C LYS A 98 13.67 13.36 -2.91
N PHE A 99 13.40 13.30 -1.60
CA PHE A 99 12.04 13.21 -1.09
C PHE A 99 11.19 14.35 -1.64
N ARG A 100 10.01 13.99 -2.15
CA ARG A 100 8.98 14.93 -2.56
C ARG A 100 7.70 14.57 -1.80
N GLY A 101 7.28 15.48 -0.91
CA GLY A 101 6.03 15.35 -0.18
C GLY A 101 4.86 15.14 -1.14
N LYS A 102 3.89 14.34 -0.71
CA LYS A 102 2.70 14.01 -1.49
C LYS A 102 1.79 15.23 -1.55
N THR A 103 1.31 15.54 -2.74
CA THR A 103 0.27 16.56 -2.94
C THR A 103 -0.70 16.02 -3.96
N GLU A 104 -1.94 15.82 -3.55
CA GLU A 104 -2.97 15.21 -4.38
C GLU A 104 -4.16 16.15 -4.52
N LEU A 105 -4.67 16.25 -5.75
CA LEU A 105 -5.89 16.93 -6.08
C LEU A 105 -6.91 15.87 -6.49
N LEU A 106 -8.03 15.80 -5.78
CA LEU A 106 -9.01 14.72 -5.87
C LEU A 106 -10.35 15.27 -6.38
N PRO A 107 -10.56 15.40 -7.70
CA PRO A 107 -11.88 15.70 -8.23
C PRO A 107 -12.82 14.51 -7.99
N PHE A 108 -14.05 14.77 -7.54
CA PHE A 108 -15.06 13.73 -7.35
C PHE A 108 -16.44 14.18 -7.82
N ILE A 109 -17.20 13.20 -8.30
CA ILE A 109 -18.64 13.32 -8.56
C ILE A 109 -19.32 12.24 -7.72
N THR A 110 -20.36 12.63 -6.99
CA THR A 110 -21.13 11.72 -6.14
C THR A 110 -22.62 11.91 -6.43
N SER A 111 -23.38 10.83 -6.27
CA SER A 111 -24.83 10.87 -6.38
C SER A 111 -25.45 9.98 -5.32
N ASN A 112 -26.48 10.47 -4.64
CA ASN A 112 -27.25 9.69 -3.69
C ASN A 112 -28.74 9.74 -4.02
N ILE A 113 -29.44 8.65 -3.70
CA ILE A 113 -30.90 8.57 -3.70
C ILE A 113 -31.32 8.00 -2.36
N SER A 114 -32.24 8.67 -1.69
CA SER A 114 -32.82 8.20 -0.43
C SER A 114 -34.28 7.86 -0.65
N GLY A 115 -34.75 6.81 0.00
CA GLY A 115 -36.14 6.40 -0.02
C GLY A 115 -36.61 6.07 1.39
N LYS A 116 -37.91 6.22 1.63
CA LYS A 116 -38.53 5.83 2.90
C LYS A 116 -39.79 5.02 2.61
N ARG A 117 -40.09 4.07 3.51
CA ARG A 117 -41.43 3.49 3.62
C ARG A 117 -42.25 4.43 4.50
N GLU A 118 -43.46 4.77 4.08
CA GLU A 118 -44.24 5.79 4.77
C GLU A 118 -44.92 5.24 6.03
N ASN A 119 -45.68 4.15 5.92
CA ASN A 119 -46.58 3.73 6.99
C ASN A 119 -46.35 2.30 7.49
N ASN A 120 -45.93 1.37 6.62
CA ASN A 120 -45.79 -0.03 6.98
C ASN A 120 -44.51 -0.67 6.41
N GLU A 121 -43.99 -1.71 7.06
CA GLU A 121 -42.75 -2.39 6.62
C GLU A 121 -42.91 -3.10 5.26
N ASN A 122 -44.14 -3.49 4.94
CA ASN A 122 -44.50 -4.11 3.66
C ASN A 122 -44.79 -3.08 2.55
N ASP A 123 -44.77 -1.78 2.84
CA ASP A 123 -45.02 -0.75 1.81
C ASP A 123 -43.85 -0.70 0.81
N PRO A 124 -44.14 -0.43 -0.48
CA PRO A 124 -43.09 -0.16 -1.45
C PRO A 124 -42.30 1.08 -1.02
N ILE A 125 -40.96 1.01 -1.17
CA ILE A 125 -40.09 2.14 -0.86
C ILE A 125 -40.37 3.25 -1.86
N LYS A 126 -40.79 4.42 -1.35
CA LYS A 126 -40.89 5.63 -2.16
C LYS A 126 -39.53 6.32 -2.18
N TYR A 127 -38.91 6.32 -3.35
CA TYR A 127 -37.65 7.00 -3.58
C TYR A 127 -37.88 8.50 -3.80
N GLY A 128 -37.03 9.31 -3.15
CA GLY A 128 -36.94 10.74 -3.39
C GLY A 128 -36.21 11.07 -4.68
N LYS A 129 -35.94 12.36 -4.89
CA LYS A 129 -35.16 12.83 -6.04
C LYS A 129 -33.70 12.41 -5.92
N LEU A 130 -33.07 12.19 -7.07
CA LEU A 130 -31.63 12.01 -7.18
C LEU A 130 -30.92 13.31 -6.80
N ASN A 131 -29.96 13.23 -5.87
CA ASN A 131 -29.11 14.35 -5.49
C ASN A 131 -27.69 14.09 -5.99
N GLY A 132 -27.20 14.92 -6.89
CA GLY A 132 -25.83 14.86 -7.41
C GLY A 132 -24.99 16.02 -6.89
N GLU A 133 -23.73 15.75 -6.58
CA GLU A 133 -22.75 16.74 -6.15
C GLU A 133 -21.43 16.54 -6.89
N VAL A 134 -20.74 17.65 -7.16
CA VAL A 134 -19.38 17.66 -7.69
C VAL A 134 -18.50 18.39 -6.69
N GLY A 135 -17.27 17.89 -6.50
CA GLY A 135 -16.35 18.46 -5.53
C GLY A 135 -14.90 18.24 -5.91
N ILE A 136 -14.03 18.91 -5.18
CA ILE A 136 -12.59 18.79 -5.31
C ILE A 136 -11.97 18.72 -3.92
N GLY A 137 -11.22 17.66 -3.66
CA GLY A 137 -10.43 17.47 -2.45
C GLY A 137 -8.97 17.82 -2.69
N PHE A 138 -8.26 18.17 -1.61
CA PHE A 138 -6.84 18.45 -1.64
C PHE A 138 -6.15 17.78 -0.45
N ASN A 139 -5.15 16.95 -0.72
CA ASN A 139 -4.29 16.37 0.31
C ASN A 139 -2.87 16.91 0.16
N TYR A 140 -2.26 17.29 1.28
CA TYR A 140 -0.87 17.75 1.31
C TYR A 140 -0.14 17.12 2.49
N ASP A 141 1.02 16.54 2.21
CA ASP A 141 1.86 15.86 3.19
C ASP A 141 2.86 16.83 3.82
N PHE A 142 2.73 17.04 5.14
CA PHE A 142 3.62 17.87 5.94
C PHE A 142 4.73 17.01 6.56
N HIS A 143 5.56 16.38 5.73
CA HIS A 143 6.70 15.62 6.24
C HIS A 143 7.87 16.54 6.59
N ARG A 144 8.38 16.43 7.82
CA ARG A 144 9.72 16.89 8.18
C ARG A 144 10.61 15.65 8.30
N PRO A 145 11.77 15.59 7.61
CA PRO A 145 12.69 14.48 7.80
C PRO A 145 13.12 14.45 9.27
N HIS A 146 12.79 13.36 9.98
CA HIS A 146 13.32 13.11 11.31
C HIS A 146 14.83 12.88 11.19
N PRO A 147 15.67 13.62 11.92
CA PRO A 147 17.09 13.28 12.01
C PRO A 147 17.21 11.95 12.75
N LEU A 148 17.85 10.97 12.13
CA LEU A 148 18.29 9.75 12.79
C LEU A 148 19.48 10.14 13.69
N ASN A 149 19.34 9.96 15.01
CA ASN A 149 20.45 10.02 15.97
C ASN A 149 21.12 8.66 16.07
#